data_AF-A0A9D3YU43-F1
#
_entry.id   AF-A0A9D3YU43-F1
#
_cell.length_a   1.000
_cell.length_b   1.000
_cell.length_c   1.000
_cell.angle_alpha   90.00
_cell.angle_beta   90.00
_cell.angle_gamma   90.00
#
_symmetry.space_group_name_H-M   'P 1'
#
loop_
_entity.id
_entity.type
_entity.pdbx_description
1 polymer ?
#
loop_
_entity_poly.entity_id
_entity_poly.type
_entity_poly.pdbx_seq_one_letter_code
_entity_poly.pdbx_strand_id
1 'polypeptide(L)'
;MLEKQREELRDDVAYLKSQSMRYNLVFTNIKEDNSSGNETAEVTKTNLRIHLQETVKITKDIADTIHRSPGQPVSGKIRNIVAKFTHFKDREMMRRQWKHLSGTGYQMFEQFSPEVLEKRRK
;
A
#
# COMPACT_ATOMS: atom_id res chain seq x y z
N MET A 1 -13.05 -35.51 3.25
CA MET A 1 -13.40 -34.89 1.95
C MET A 1 -13.64 -33.38 2.09
N LEU A 2 -14.49 -32.95 3.02
CA LEU A 2 -14.75 -31.52 3.32
C LEU A 2 -13.52 -30.73 3.77
N GLU A 3 -12.66 -31.32 4.60
CA GLU A 3 -11.45 -30.63 5.09
C GLU A 3 -10.44 -30.34 3.98
N LYS A 4 -10.31 -31.26 3.02
CA LYS A 4 -9.45 -31.08 1.85
C LYS A 4 -9.94 -29.94 0.96
N GLN A 5 -11.25 -29.91 0.67
CA GLN A 5 -11.86 -28.81 -0.10
C GLN A 5 -11.72 -27.46 0.61
N ARG A 6 -11.80 -27.43 1.95
CA ARG A 6 -11.60 -26.21 2.74
C ARG A 6 -10.15 -25.71 2.63
N GLU A 7 -9.19 -26.62 2.63
CA GLU A 7 -7.77 -26.28 2.46
C GLU A 7 -7.48 -25.76 1.05
N GLU A 8 -7.97 -26.43 0.01
CA GLU A 8 -7.84 -26.00 -1.39
C GLU A 8 -8.46 -24.61 -1.62
N LEU A 9 -9.66 -24.36 -1.09
CA LEU A 9 -10.30 -23.04 -1.15
C LEU A 9 -9.49 -21.95 -0.44
N ARG A 10 -8.86 -22.28 0.69
CA ARG A 10 -8.04 -21.33 1.43
C ARG A 10 -6.81 -20.92 0.61
N ASP A 11 -6.16 -21.90 -0.02
CA ASP A 11 -4.99 -21.65 -0.87
C ASP A 11 -5.36 -20.82 -2.12
N ASP A 12 -6.49 -21.09 -2.76
CA ASP A 12 -6.99 -20.30 -3.89
C ASP A 12 -7.28 -18.85 -3.48
N VAL A 13 -7.94 -18.66 -2.33
CA VAL A 13 -8.19 -17.32 -1.79
C VAL A 13 -6.88 -16.59 -1.48
N ALA A 14 -5.91 -17.27 -0.88
CA ALA A 14 -4.60 -16.72 -0.58
C ALA A 14 -3.86 -16.29 -1.86
N TYR A 15 -3.92 -17.13 -2.88
CA TYR A 15 -3.32 -16.88 -4.19
C TYR A 15 -3.94 -15.67 -4.88
N LEU A 16 -5.28 -15.61 -4.96
CA LEU A 16 -6.01 -14.50 -5.58
C LEU A 16 -5.75 -13.18 -4.86
N LYS A 17 -5.73 -13.19 -3.51
CA LYS A 17 -5.37 -12.01 -2.71
C LYS A 17 -3.96 -11.54 -3.02
N SER A 18 -2.99 -12.45 -3.04
CA SER A 18 -1.60 -12.14 -3.35
C SER A 18 -1.44 -11.56 -4.75
N GLN A 19 -2.15 -12.12 -5.73
CA GLN A 19 -2.14 -11.65 -7.11
C GLN A 19 -2.72 -10.23 -7.24
N SER A 20 -3.82 -9.94 -6.54
CA SER A 20 -4.41 -8.59 -6.50
C SER A 20 -3.49 -7.58 -5.80
N MET A 21 -2.90 -7.98 -4.67
CA MET A 21 -2.01 -7.13 -3.85
C MET A 21 -0.64 -6.89 -4.50
N ARG A 22 -0.23 -7.72 -5.47
CA ARG A 22 1.03 -7.54 -6.20
C ARG A 22 1.12 -6.17 -6.88
N TYR A 23 0.00 -5.58 -7.26
CA TYR A 23 -0.05 -4.26 -7.88
C TYR A 23 -0.05 -3.12 -6.87
N ASN A 24 0.05 -3.41 -5.57
CA ASN A 24 -0.09 -2.41 -4.51
C ASN A 24 1.29 -2.04 -3.94
N LEU A 25 1.48 -0.74 -3.70
CA LEU A 25 2.54 -0.22 -2.86
C LEU A 25 1.96 0.39 -1.59
N VAL A 26 2.68 0.21 -0.50
CA VAL A 26 2.36 0.77 0.81
C VAL A 26 3.33 1.91 1.09
N PHE A 27 2.78 3.06 1.43
CA PHE A 27 3.52 4.25 1.86
C PHE A 27 3.25 4.51 3.34
N THR A 28 4.31 4.81 4.10
CA THR A 28 4.22 5.08 5.53
C THR A 28 4.56 6.52 5.86
N ASN A 29 4.13 6.97 7.05
CA ASN A 29 4.51 8.25 7.64
C ASN A 29 3.99 9.51 6.89
N ILE A 30 3.03 9.36 5.97
CA ILE A 30 2.36 10.49 5.31
C ILE A 30 1.21 10.96 6.19
N LYS A 31 1.31 12.15 6.76
CA LYS A 31 0.32 12.70 7.71
C LYS A 31 -1.11 12.64 7.16
N GLU A 32 -2.06 12.42 8.06
CA GLU A 32 -3.49 12.42 7.76
C GLU A 32 -4.03 13.84 7.94
N ASP A 33 -4.79 14.32 6.96
CA ASP A 33 -5.56 15.54 7.13
C ASP A 33 -6.87 15.21 7.88
N ASN A 34 -6.84 15.39 9.20
CA ASN A 34 -7.98 15.12 10.07
C ASN A 34 -8.93 16.32 10.23
N SER A 35 -8.79 17.35 9.40
CA SER A 35 -9.56 18.60 9.53
C SER A 35 -11.07 18.42 9.38
N SER A 36 -11.52 17.29 8.80
CA SER A 36 -12.95 17.01 8.56
C SER A 36 -13.43 15.64 9.06
N GLY A 37 -12.73 15.01 10.02
CA GLY A 37 -13.19 13.80 10.70
C GLY A 37 -13.02 12.47 9.93
N ASN A 38 -12.86 12.50 8.61
CA ASN A 38 -12.34 11.39 7.81
C ASN A 38 -11.64 11.94 6.55
N GLU A 39 -10.36 11.60 6.34
CA GLU A 39 -9.64 11.92 5.10
C GLU A 39 -10.30 11.18 3.92
N THR A 40 -10.85 11.93 2.95
CA THR A 40 -11.39 11.37 1.70
C THR A 40 -10.25 10.82 0.84
N ALA A 41 -10.53 9.80 0.02
CA ALA A 41 -9.56 9.22 -0.92
C ALA A 41 -8.88 10.28 -1.82
N GLU A 42 -9.60 11.34 -2.20
CA GLU A 42 -9.08 12.46 -2.99
C GLU A 42 -8.02 13.28 -2.24
N VAL A 43 -8.23 13.51 -0.94
CA VAL A 43 -7.25 14.19 -0.07
C VAL A 43 -6.02 13.31 0.12
N THR A 44 -6.22 12.01 0.37
CA THR A 44 -5.12 11.03 0.45
C THR A 44 -4.29 11.00 -0.83
N LYS A 45 -4.95 11.01 -2.00
CA LYS A 45 -4.30 11.07 -3.32
C LYS A 45 -3.49 12.35 -3.50
N THR A 46 -4.06 13.49 -3.10
CA THR A 46 -3.39 14.79 -3.17
C THR A 46 -2.15 14.83 -2.26
N ASN A 47 -2.28 14.38 -1.01
CA ASN A 47 -1.18 14.29 -0.05
C ASN A 47 -0.05 13.39 -0.56
N LEU A 48 -0.39 12.22 -1.11
CA LEU A 48 0.60 11.33 -1.73
C LEU A 48 1.27 11.99 -2.94
N ARG A 49 0.52 12.69 -3.79
CA ARG A 49 1.04 13.36 -4.99
C ARG A 49 2.01 14.48 -4.65
N ILE A 50 1.65 15.37 -3.71
CA ILE A 50 2.53 16.43 -3.23
C ILE A 50 3.82 15.81 -2.71
N HIS A 51 3.68 14.77 -1.88
CA HIS A 51 4.82 14.10 -1.28
C HIS A 51 5.76 13.44 -2.31
N LEU A 52 5.19 12.76 -3.32
CA LEU A 52 5.96 12.14 -4.40
C LEU A 52 6.66 13.17 -5.30
N GLN A 53 6.04 14.34 -5.49
CA GLN A 53 6.65 15.44 -6.23
C GLN A 53 7.83 16.05 -5.46
N GLU A 54 7.71 16.21 -4.14
CA GLU A 54 8.78 16.74 -3.29
C GLU A 54 9.96 15.78 -3.13
N THR A 55 9.69 14.49 -2.90
CA THR A 55 10.73 13.51 -2.61
C THR A 55 11.36 12.91 -3.87
N VAL A 56 10.53 12.56 -4.86
CA VAL A 56 10.94 11.76 -6.01
C VAL A 56 10.91 12.54 -7.32
N LYS A 57 10.38 13.78 -7.30
CA LYS A 57 10.14 14.61 -8.49
C LYS A 57 9.27 13.92 -9.55
N ILE A 58 8.40 13.00 -9.12
CA ILE A 58 7.47 12.34 -10.04
C ILE A 58 6.12 13.05 -9.98
N THR A 59 5.74 13.65 -11.11
CA THR A 59 4.49 14.40 -11.29
C THR A 59 3.39 13.59 -11.96
N LYS A 60 3.71 12.38 -12.46
CA LYS A 60 2.77 11.52 -13.17
C LYS A 60 1.79 10.88 -12.19
N ASP A 61 0.49 10.99 -12.50
CA ASP A 61 -0.55 10.22 -11.81
C ASP A 61 -0.45 8.76 -12.26
N ILE A 62 -0.17 7.88 -11.31
CA ILE A 62 0.35 6.53 -11.58
C ILE A 62 -0.41 5.45 -10.81
N ALA A 63 -1.12 5.83 -9.74
CA ALA A 63 -1.96 4.93 -8.99
C ALA A 63 -3.44 5.29 -9.22
N ASP A 64 -4.22 4.25 -9.51
CA ASP A 64 -5.62 4.35 -9.89
C ASP A 64 -6.50 4.46 -8.63
N THR A 65 -6.32 3.51 -7.71
CA THR A 65 -7.05 3.46 -6.45
C THR A 65 -6.09 3.71 -5.29
N ILE A 66 -6.36 4.74 -4.49
CA ILE A 66 -5.57 5.10 -3.31
C ILE A 66 -6.50 5.14 -2.11
N HIS A 67 -6.13 4.46 -1.03
CA HIS A 67 -6.87 4.47 0.22
C HIS A 67 -5.92 4.30 1.40
N ARG A 68 -6.37 4.72 2.59
CA ARG A 68 -5.67 4.43 3.85
C ARG A 68 -5.92 2.97 4.25
N SER A 69 -4.91 2.32 4.81
CA SER A 69 -5.06 0.96 5.34
C SER A 69 -6.14 0.92 6.44
N PRO A 70 -7.02 -0.10 6.44
CA PRO A 70 -8.05 -0.23 7.47
C PRO A 70 -7.43 -0.48 8.85
N GLY A 71 -8.03 0.11 9.88
CA GLY A 71 -7.58 0.06 11.27
C GLY A 71 -7.70 1.43 11.94
N GLN A 72 -7.96 1.46 13.25
CA GLN A 72 -7.88 2.70 14.01
C GLN A 72 -6.41 3.16 14.03
N PRO A 73 -6.14 4.48 13.93
CA PRO A 73 -4.81 5.00 14.23
C PRO A 73 -4.48 4.54 15.66
N VAL A 74 -3.56 3.60 15.80
CA VAL A 74 -3.04 3.19 17.10
C VAL A 74 -2.38 4.44 17.66
N SER A 75 -2.79 4.92 18.84
CA SER A 75 -2.33 6.18 19.45
C SER A 75 -0.91 6.59 19.03
N GLY A 76 -0.79 7.64 18.23
CA GLY A 76 0.48 8.18 17.73
C GLY A 76 1.02 7.61 16.40
N LYS A 77 0.39 6.58 15.80
CA LYS A 77 0.77 6.02 14.49
C LYS A 77 -0.20 6.43 13.38
N ILE A 78 0.36 7.15 12.40
CA ILE A 78 -0.29 7.54 11.15
C ILE A 78 -0.60 6.28 10.32
N ARG A 79 -1.82 6.19 9.76
CA ARG A 79 -2.22 5.05 8.92
C ARG A 79 -1.44 5.03 7.60
N ASN A 80 -1.05 3.85 7.16
CA ASN A 80 -0.35 3.69 5.89
C ASN A 80 -1.28 3.99 4.70
N ILE A 81 -0.74 4.48 3.61
CA ILE A 81 -1.46 4.63 2.34
C ILE A 81 -1.19 3.39 1.49
N VAL A 82 -2.24 2.80 0.95
CA VAL A 82 -2.16 1.73 -0.04
C VAL A 82 -2.54 2.33 -1.40
N ALA A 83 -1.60 2.30 -2.33
CA ALA A 83 -1.80 2.75 -3.70
C ALA A 83 -1.78 1.54 -4.64
N LYS A 84 -2.86 1.35 -5.39
CA LYS A 84 -3.01 0.28 -6.38
C LYS A 84 -2.74 0.83 -7.78
N PHE A 85 -1.86 0.14 -8.49
CA PHE A 85 -1.43 0.51 -9.83
C PHE A 85 -2.15 -0.34 -10.88
N THR A 86 -2.52 0.27 -12.01
CA THR A 86 -3.11 -0.46 -13.14
C THR A 86 -2.07 -1.34 -13.83
N HIS A 87 -0.83 -0.85 -13.95
CA HIS A 87 0.24 -1.55 -14.63
C HIS A 87 1.39 -1.91 -13.67
N PHE A 88 1.85 -3.16 -13.76
CA PHE A 88 2.99 -3.63 -12.98
C PHE A 88 4.27 -2.84 -13.27
N LYS A 89 4.43 -2.34 -14.51
CA LYS A 89 5.58 -1.52 -14.92
C LYS A 89 5.63 -0.18 -14.16
N ASP A 90 4.49 0.49 -14.00
CA ASP A 90 4.41 1.76 -13.27
C ASP A 90 4.69 1.54 -11.78
N ARG A 91 4.17 0.45 -11.22
CA ARG A 91 4.47 0.02 -9.84
C ARG A 91 5.97 -0.22 -9.64
N GLU A 92 6.62 -0.94 -10.55
CA GLU A 92 8.06 -1.24 -10.45
C GLU A 92 8.92 0.01 -10.64
N MET A 93 8.51 0.90 -11.55
CA MET A 93 9.16 2.19 -11.74
C MET A 93 9.15 3.00 -10.45
N MET A 94 8.00 3.08 -9.77
CA MET A 94 7.87 3.71 -8.45
C MET A 94 8.74 3.02 -7.41
N ARG A 95 8.62 1.69 -7.30
CA ARG A 95 9.39 0.90 -6.33
C ARG A 95 10.88 1.24 -6.41
N ARG A 96 11.46 1.33 -7.62
CA ARG A 96 12.90 1.62 -7.82
C ARG A 96 13.34 2.96 -7.23
N GLN A 97 12.42 3.88 -7.03
CA GLN A 97 12.69 5.19 -6.47
C GLN A 97 12.82 5.20 -4.94
N TRP A 98 12.62 4.06 -4.27
CA TRP A 98 12.72 3.94 -2.81
C TRP A 98 14.01 4.53 -2.22
N LYS A 99 15.11 4.51 -3.00
CA LYS A 99 16.41 5.09 -2.61
C LYS A 99 16.33 6.59 -2.31
N HIS A 100 15.45 7.32 -3.00
CA HIS A 100 15.23 8.75 -2.77
C HIS A 100 14.46 9.04 -1.47
N LEU A 101 13.83 8.01 -0.89
CA LEU A 101 13.14 8.09 0.40
C LEU A 101 14.06 7.77 1.58
N SER A 102 15.32 7.38 1.31
CA SER A 102 16.29 7.13 2.38
C SER A 102 16.64 8.43 3.10
N GLY A 103 16.46 8.46 4.42
CA GLY A 103 16.76 9.62 5.27
C GLY A 103 15.62 10.64 5.41
N THR A 104 14.51 10.47 4.67
CA THR A 104 13.34 11.37 4.77
C THR A 104 12.35 10.94 5.87
N GLY A 105 12.52 9.75 6.44
CA GLY A 105 11.60 9.16 7.42
C GLY A 105 10.34 8.53 6.81
N TYR A 106 10.22 8.55 5.47
CA TYR A 106 9.15 7.90 4.73
C TYR A 106 9.64 6.55 4.23
N GLN A 107 8.73 5.58 4.15
CA GLN A 107 9.06 4.26 3.63
C GLN A 107 8.03 3.84 2.57
N MET A 108 8.53 3.09 1.60
CA MET A 108 7.73 2.51 0.52
C MET A 108 8.08 1.04 0.38
N PHE A 109 7.08 0.16 0.41
CA PHE A 109 7.27 -1.28 0.27
C PHE A 109 6.08 -1.97 -0.40
N GLU A 110 6.28 -3.21 -0.83
CA GLU A 110 5.25 -4.03 -1.45
C GLU A 110 4.21 -4.50 -0.42
N GLN A 111 2.95 -4.52 -0.82
CA GLN A 111 1.92 -5.14 0.00
C GLN A 111 1.99 -6.67 -0.15
N PHE A 112 2.01 -7.36 0.98
CA PHE A 112 1.90 -8.81 1.05
C PHE A 112 0.64 -9.21 1.80
N SER A 113 0.01 -10.29 1.34
CA SER A 113 -1.12 -10.88 2.06
C SER A 113 -0.67 -11.40 3.43
N PRO A 114 -1.57 -11.41 4.44
CA PRO A 114 -1.23 -11.86 5.79
C PRO A 114 -0.67 -13.29 5.82
N GLU A 115 -1.16 -14.15 4.93
CA GLU A 115 -0.70 -15.54 4.79
C GLU A 115 0.77 -15.61 4.32
N VAL A 116 1.18 -14.70 3.43
CA VAL A 116 2.58 -14.57 2.99
C VAL A 116 3.45 -14.01 4.12
N LEU A 117 2.94 -13.03 4.86
CA LEU A 117 3.66 -12.46 6.01
C LEU A 117 3.85 -13.49 7.13
N GLU A 118 2.85 -14.33 7.39
CA GLU A 118 2.94 -15.42 8.37
C GLU A 118 3.96 -16.48 7.95
N LYS A 119 3.96 -16.87 6.67
CA LYS A 119 4.99 -17.80 6.12
C LYS A 119 6.41 -17.24 6.22
N ARG A 120 6.60 -15.91 6.17
CA ARG A 120 7.91 -15.25 6.31
C ARG A 120 8.37 -15.05 7.75
N ARG A 121 7.45 -15.15 8.72
CA ARG A 121 7.73 -15.01 10.16
C ARG A 121 8.19 -16.32 10.78
N LYS A 122 7.88 -17.44 10.14
CA LYS A 122 8.40 -18.77 10.46
C LYS A 122 9.74 -18.97 9.73
#